data_AF-A0AA96EJN0-F1
#
_entry.id   AF-A0AA96EJN0-F1
#
_cell.length_a   1.000
_cell.length_b   1.000
_cell.length_c   1.000
_cell.angle_alpha   90.00
_cell.angle_beta   90.00
_cell.angle_gamma   90.00
#
_symmetry.space_group_name_H-M   'P 1'
#
loop_
_entity.id
_entity.type
_entity.pdbx_description
1 polymer ?
#
loop_
_entity_poly.entity_id
_entity_poly.type
_entity_poly.pdbx_seq_one_letter_code
_entity_poly.pdbx_strand_id
1 'polypeptide(L)'
;MSKPDDNKSVTVRITDSFKLSSQGRGTTRRDDAVIGYTESRLNGRAAHASLGPDGISHGLSGSPPTNETGTMETCTYLIAAMNRTGAGSTWGQPVLVDEHDDADAICGKLNGGSEVLRIQVVRAQSNAAFWKEVHVNHGATMSGTAVELATELKAPIAHKAGLLPPAQRGQLVLALSALHTPGYVLGDVAEKFREHHGAWAGSMGFREIWLVGPGVELTHRLA
;
A
#
# COMPACT_ATOMS: atom_id res chain seq x y z
N MET A 1 24.88 46.38 -17.47
CA MET A 1 25.43 45.06 -17.88
C MET A 1 25.12 44.07 -16.77
N SER A 2 24.01 43.33 -16.88
CA SER A 2 23.67 42.23 -15.96
C SER A 2 24.35 40.95 -16.43
N LYS A 3 24.98 40.23 -15.50
CA LYS A 3 25.48 38.87 -15.73
C LYS A 3 24.31 37.90 -15.88
N PRO A 4 24.40 36.87 -16.74
CA PRO A 4 23.45 35.78 -16.73
C PRO A 4 23.73 34.85 -15.55
N ASP A 5 22.68 34.48 -14.82
CA ASP A 5 22.70 33.41 -13.83
C ASP A 5 22.84 32.06 -14.54
N ASP A 6 23.97 31.39 -14.31
CA ASP A 6 24.21 30.02 -14.73
C ASP A 6 23.27 29.09 -13.95
N ASN A 7 22.16 28.69 -14.59
CA ASN A 7 21.29 27.64 -14.08
C ASN A 7 21.99 26.29 -14.19
N LYS A 8 22.72 25.90 -13.13
CA LYS A 8 23.41 24.61 -13.07
C LYS A 8 22.42 23.49 -12.77
N SER A 9 21.89 22.86 -13.81
CA SER A 9 21.17 21.58 -13.67
C SER A 9 22.18 20.44 -13.51
N VAL A 10 22.19 19.78 -12.36
CA VAL A 10 22.94 18.53 -12.16
C VAL A 10 22.01 17.36 -12.49
N THR A 11 22.24 16.73 -13.64
CA THR A 11 21.58 15.46 -13.99
C THR A 11 22.38 14.33 -13.36
N VAL A 12 21.94 13.84 -12.19
CA VAL A 12 22.54 12.65 -11.58
C VAL A 12 21.82 11.42 -12.15
N ARG A 13 22.47 10.73 -13.08
CA ARG A 13 21.99 9.44 -13.61
C ARG A 13 22.65 8.33 -12.82
N ILE A 14 22.05 7.92 -11.71
CA ILE A 14 22.49 6.71 -10.99
C ILE A 14 22.02 5.51 -11.80
N THR A 15 22.95 4.87 -12.50
CA THR A 15 22.70 3.60 -13.19
C THR A 15 23.38 2.51 -12.39
N ASP A 16 22.74 2.09 -11.30
CA ASP A 16 23.18 0.91 -10.57
C ASP A 16 22.54 -0.33 -11.21
N SER A 17 23.31 -0.99 -12.08
CA SER A 17 22.93 -2.27 -12.66
C SER A 17 23.41 -3.41 -11.77
N PHE A 18 22.57 -3.84 -10.84
CA PHE A 18 22.79 -5.07 -10.07
C PHE A 18 22.24 -6.26 -10.87
N LYS A 19 23.09 -7.19 -11.29
CA LYS A 19 22.65 -8.52 -11.73
C LYS A 19 22.32 -9.35 -10.49
N LEU A 20 21.11 -9.20 -9.95
CA LEU A 20 20.55 -10.17 -9.01
C LEU A 20 20.06 -11.39 -9.81
N SER A 21 20.70 -12.53 -9.60
CA SER A 21 20.34 -13.81 -10.23
C SER A 21 19.05 -14.43 -9.68
N SER A 22 18.38 -13.75 -8.75
CA SER A 22 17.12 -14.19 -8.13
C SER A 22 16.42 -12.98 -7.52
N GLN A 23 15.12 -12.83 -7.79
CA GLN A 23 14.13 -12.01 -7.08
C GLN A 23 14.71 -10.93 -6.13
N GLY A 24 14.93 -9.73 -6.65
CA GLY A 24 15.30 -8.55 -5.89
C GLY A 24 14.14 -7.58 -5.66
N ARG A 25 14.12 -6.99 -4.48
CA ARG A 25 13.35 -5.79 -4.12
C ARG A 25 14.33 -4.66 -3.79
N GLY A 26 14.02 -3.45 -4.18
CA GLY A 26 14.83 -2.26 -3.91
C GLY A 26 13.95 -1.08 -3.54
N THR A 27 14.39 -0.30 -2.57
CA THR A 27 13.80 1.01 -2.26
C THR A 27 14.80 2.10 -2.52
N THR A 28 14.32 3.24 -3.01
CA THR A 28 15.12 4.47 -3.16
C THR A 28 14.65 5.46 -2.12
N ARG A 29 15.59 6.08 -1.41
CA ARG A 29 15.30 7.05 -0.36
C ARG A 29 15.89 8.42 -0.67
N ARG A 30 15.22 9.47 -0.20
CA ARG A 30 15.70 10.86 -0.14
C ARG A 30 15.30 11.41 1.22
N ASP A 31 16.27 11.93 1.98
CA ASP A 31 16.05 12.47 3.33
C ASP A 31 15.22 11.52 4.22
N ASP A 32 15.64 10.24 4.27
CA ASP A 32 14.98 9.13 4.95
C ASP A 32 13.57 8.74 4.46
N ALA A 33 12.94 9.51 3.59
CA ALA A 33 11.67 9.17 2.95
C ALA A 33 11.87 8.18 1.79
N VAL A 34 11.00 7.17 1.67
CA VAL A 34 11.00 6.28 0.51
C VAL A 34 10.35 7.02 -0.66
N ILE A 35 11.15 7.31 -1.69
CA ILE A 35 10.72 7.99 -2.92
C ILE A 35 10.62 7.02 -4.10
N GLY A 36 11.01 5.77 -3.93
CA GLY A 36 10.92 4.78 -4.98
C GLY A 36 10.92 3.36 -4.46
N TYR A 37 10.28 2.49 -5.22
CA TYR A 37 10.23 1.06 -5.00
C TYR A 37 10.39 0.34 -6.33
N THR A 38 11.11 -0.77 -6.33
CA THR A 38 11.17 -1.70 -7.46
C THR A 38 11.19 -3.13 -6.94
N GLU A 39 10.45 -3.99 -7.60
CA GLU A 39 10.46 -5.43 -7.42
C GLU A 39 10.65 -6.08 -8.78
N SER A 40 11.68 -6.91 -8.88
CA SER A 40 11.85 -7.82 -10.02
C SER A 40 10.91 -9.03 -9.87
N ARG A 41 10.66 -9.76 -10.97
CA ARG A 41 9.64 -10.84 -11.08
C ARG A 41 9.55 -11.78 -9.87
N LEU A 42 8.77 -11.41 -8.86
CA LEU A 42 8.35 -12.27 -7.75
C LEU A 42 7.00 -12.87 -8.15
N ASN A 43 6.90 -14.21 -8.13
CA ASN A 43 5.69 -14.92 -8.57
C ASN A 43 5.21 -14.51 -9.98
N GLY A 44 6.16 -14.19 -10.87
CA GLY A 44 5.87 -13.76 -12.24
C GLY A 44 5.45 -12.29 -12.38
N ARG A 45 5.52 -11.48 -11.31
CA ARG A 45 5.11 -10.07 -11.31
C ARG A 45 6.23 -9.14 -10.87
N ALA A 46 6.32 -7.98 -11.51
CA ALA A 46 7.22 -6.92 -11.12
C ALA A 46 6.43 -5.63 -10.92
N ALA A 47 6.63 -4.96 -9.80
CA ALA A 47 5.97 -3.71 -9.47
C ALA A 47 7.02 -2.62 -9.23
N HIS A 48 6.70 -1.39 -9.59
CA HIS A 48 7.58 -0.25 -9.35
C HIS A 48 6.79 1.00 -9.02
N ALA A 49 7.42 1.92 -8.31
CA ALA A 49 6.96 3.27 -8.06
C ALA A 49 8.14 4.22 -7.95
N SER A 50 7.96 5.46 -8.38
CA SER A 50 8.95 6.52 -8.23
C SER A 50 8.27 7.87 -8.12
N LEU A 51 8.68 8.66 -7.13
CA LEU A 51 8.34 10.06 -7.00
C LEU A 51 9.35 10.89 -7.81
N GLY A 52 8.83 11.56 -8.85
CA GLY A 52 9.55 12.51 -9.69
C GLY A 52 9.04 13.94 -9.50
N PRO A 53 9.59 14.91 -10.26
CA PRO A 53 9.18 16.31 -10.20
C PRO A 53 7.70 16.53 -10.56
N ASP A 54 7.19 15.72 -11.50
CA ASP A 54 5.83 15.84 -12.04
C ASP A 54 4.80 14.96 -11.29
N GLY A 55 5.21 14.28 -10.22
CA GLY A 55 4.37 13.40 -9.42
C GLY A 55 4.91 11.98 -9.31
N ILE A 56 4.00 11.05 -9.00
CA ILE A 56 4.31 9.64 -8.77
C ILE A 56 4.00 8.87 -10.05
N SER A 57 4.97 8.12 -10.54
CA SER A 57 4.77 7.10 -11.56
C SER A 57 4.83 5.73 -10.89
N HIS A 58 3.90 4.83 -11.22
CA HIS A 58 3.92 3.47 -10.73
C HIS A 58 3.38 2.51 -11.78
N GLY A 59 3.79 1.26 -11.70
CA GLY A 59 3.31 0.25 -12.64
C GLY A 59 3.50 -1.16 -12.14
N LEU A 60 2.79 -2.04 -12.82
CA LEU A 60 2.82 -3.49 -12.63
C LEU A 60 3.10 -4.13 -13.97
N SER A 61 3.89 -5.20 -13.98
CA SER A 61 4.07 -6.08 -15.13
C SER A 61 3.97 -7.53 -14.70
N GLY A 62 3.50 -8.39 -15.60
CA GLY A 62 3.14 -9.78 -15.32
C GLY A 62 1.65 -10.02 -15.25
N SER A 63 1.25 -11.22 -14.82
CA SER A 63 -0.17 -11.58 -14.71
C SER A 63 -0.84 -10.83 -13.56
N PRO A 64 -2.09 -10.35 -13.72
CA PRO A 64 -2.79 -9.66 -12.65
C PRO A 64 -2.95 -10.57 -11.42
N PRO A 65 -2.92 -10.02 -10.19
CA PRO A 65 -3.37 -10.74 -9.01
C PRO A 65 -4.81 -11.20 -9.17
N THR A 66 -5.09 -12.45 -8.81
CA THR A 66 -6.44 -13.04 -8.79
C THR A 66 -6.92 -13.16 -7.35
N ASN A 67 -8.19 -12.83 -7.09
CA ASN A 67 -8.85 -13.06 -5.80
C ASN A 67 -7.99 -12.58 -4.61
N GLU A 68 -7.77 -13.49 -3.65
CA GLU A 68 -7.02 -13.37 -2.40
C GLU A 68 -5.50 -13.40 -2.56
N THR A 69 -4.98 -13.28 -3.79
CA THR A 69 -3.53 -13.24 -3.98
C THR A 69 -2.95 -12.05 -3.22
N GLY A 70 -2.06 -12.35 -2.27
CA GLY A 70 -1.41 -11.33 -1.44
C GLY A 70 -2.14 -11.01 -0.14
N THR A 71 -3.28 -11.64 0.19
CA THR A 71 -3.98 -11.43 1.46
C THR A 71 -3.08 -11.76 2.65
N MET A 72 -2.50 -12.97 2.70
CA MET A 72 -1.60 -13.38 3.79
C MET A 72 -0.38 -12.45 3.89
N GLU A 73 0.26 -12.12 2.77
CA GLU A 73 1.43 -11.21 2.74
C GLU A 73 1.06 -9.81 3.24
N THR A 74 -0.12 -9.30 2.85
CA THR A 74 -0.67 -8.03 3.35
C THR A 74 -0.85 -8.07 4.86
N CYS A 75 -1.48 -9.12 5.39
CA CYS A 75 -1.69 -9.27 6.82
C CYS A 75 -0.36 -9.38 7.58
N THR A 76 0.62 -10.11 7.04
CA THR A 76 1.96 -10.21 7.65
C THR A 76 2.65 -8.86 7.74
N TYR A 77 2.65 -8.05 6.68
CA TYR A 77 3.26 -6.72 6.71
C TYR A 77 2.50 -5.74 7.61
N LEU A 78 1.16 -5.81 7.63
CA LEU A 78 0.34 -5.04 8.54
C LEU A 78 0.71 -5.33 10.01
N ILE A 79 0.71 -6.60 10.41
CA ILE A 79 1.02 -6.99 11.78
C ILE A 79 2.43 -6.58 12.18
N ALA A 80 3.41 -6.81 11.30
CA ALA A 80 4.77 -6.35 11.54
C ALA A 80 4.84 -4.82 11.74
N ALA A 81 4.07 -4.05 10.97
CA ALA A 81 4.04 -2.59 11.08
C ALA A 81 3.36 -2.14 12.37
N MET A 82 2.21 -2.70 12.73
CA MET A 82 1.50 -2.42 13.99
C MET A 82 2.36 -2.74 15.21
N ASN A 83 3.05 -3.88 15.19
CA ASN A 83 3.94 -4.28 16.27
C ASN A 83 5.15 -3.35 16.39
N ARG A 84 5.67 -2.82 15.26
CA ARG A 84 6.78 -1.86 15.27
C ARG A 84 6.38 -0.49 15.81
N THR A 85 5.14 -0.03 15.57
CA THR A 85 4.67 1.27 16.07
C THR A 85 4.32 1.26 17.57
N GLY A 86 4.30 0.09 18.22
CA GLY A 86 4.07 -0.02 19.66
C GLY A 86 2.68 0.44 20.11
N ALA A 87 1.67 0.40 19.24
CA ALA A 87 0.32 0.91 19.49
C ALA A 87 -0.52 0.04 20.46
N GLY A 88 0.10 -0.54 21.48
CA GLY A 88 -0.56 -1.08 22.67
C GLY A 88 -0.60 -2.61 22.81
N SER A 89 -0.50 -3.40 21.72
CA SER A 89 -0.50 -4.86 21.84
C SER A 89 0.39 -5.50 20.77
N THR A 90 1.15 -6.53 21.16
CA THR A 90 1.90 -7.35 20.23
C THR A 90 1.00 -8.46 19.70
N TRP A 91 0.70 -8.40 18.42
CA TRP A 91 -0.13 -9.39 17.73
C TRP A 91 0.73 -10.55 17.23
N GLY A 92 0.16 -11.75 17.28
CA GLY A 92 0.75 -12.96 16.73
C GLY A 92 0.65 -13.02 15.21
N GLN A 93 1.05 -14.16 14.64
CA GLN A 93 0.98 -14.35 13.19
C GLN A 93 -0.48 -14.37 12.70
N PRO A 94 -0.76 -13.78 11.53
CA PRO A 94 -2.09 -13.87 10.93
C PRO A 94 -2.40 -15.30 10.49
N VAL A 95 -3.67 -15.67 10.66
CA VAL A 95 -4.25 -16.91 10.15
C VAL A 95 -5.44 -16.54 9.29
N LEU A 96 -5.51 -17.08 8.07
CA LEU A 96 -6.67 -16.88 7.20
C LEU A 96 -7.90 -17.56 7.81
N VAL A 97 -9.05 -16.94 7.64
CA VAL A 97 -10.34 -17.51 8.06
C VAL A 97 -11.12 -17.99 6.85
N ASP A 98 -12.16 -18.78 7.10
CA ASP A 98 -13.02 -19.31 6.05
C ASP A 98 -13.84 -18.21 5.35
N GLU A 99 -14.24 -18.44 4.10
CA GLU A 99 -14.94 -17.48 3.21
C GLU A 99 -16.28 -16.92 3.75
N HIS A 100 -16.79 -17.43 4.88
CA HIS A 100 -18.04 -17.01 5.50
C HIS A 100 -17.86 -15.96 6.61
N ASP A 101 -16.61 -15.62 6.95
CA ASP A 101 -16.30 -14.58 7.91
C ASP A 101 -16.14 -13.21 7.19
N ASP A 102 -16.56 -12.12 7.85
CA ASP A 102 -16.37 -10.74 7.36
C ASP A 102 -14.91 -10.27 7.41
N ALA A 103 -14.00 -11.07 7.95
CA ALA A 103 -12.57 -10.87 7.94
C ALA A 103 -11.91 -11.86 6.96
N ASP A 104 -10.76 -11.49 6.41
CA ASP A 104 -9.94 -12.44 5.63
C ASP A 104 -8.88 -13.11 6.51
N ALA A 105 -8.49 -12.47 7.62
CA ALA A 105 -7.51 -13.00 8.55
C ALA A 105 -7.78 -12.57 10.00
N ILE A 106 -7.30 -13.38 10.94
CA ILE A 106 -7.33 -13.10 12.38
C ILE A 106 -5.94 -13.21 13.02
N CYS A 107 -5.70 -12.43 14.07
CA CYS A 107 -4.48 -12.50 14.88
C CYS A 107 -4.83 -12.48 16.36
N GLY A 108 -4.34 -13.47 17.12
CA GLY A 108 -4.41 -13.44 18.59
C GLY A 108 -3.33 -12.53 19.20
N LYS A 109 -3.52 -12.09 20.44
CA LYS A 109 -2.46 -11.41 21.20
C LYS A 109 -1.37 -12.38 21.65
N LEU A 110 -0.11 -11.98 21.58
CA LEU A 110 1.02 -12.78 22.08
C LEU A 110 1.14 -12.79 23.61
N ASN A 111 0.61 -11.79 24.29
CA ASN A 111 0.71 -11.65 25.75
C ASN A 111 -0.43 -12.33 26.54
N GLY A 112 -1.10 -13.32 25.93
CA GLY A 112 -2.12 -14.14 26.61
C GLY A 112 -3.49 -13.48 26.76
N GLY A 113 -3.76 -12.37 26.07
CA GLY A 113 -5.10 -11.78 26.00
C GLY A 113 -6.05 -12.58 25.10
N SER A 114 -7.35 -12.54 25.40
CA SER A 114 -8.41 -13.17 24.59
C SER A 114 -8.87 -12.33 23.39
N GLU A 115 -8.34 -11.12 23.24
CA GLU A 115 -8.68 -10.25 22.12
C GLU A 115 -8.13 -10.79 20.81
N VAL A 116 -8.99 -10.78 19.78
CA VAL A 116 -8.65 -11.18 18.43
C VAL A 116 -8.71 -9.95 17.54
N LEU A 117 -7.61 -9.67 16.83
CA LEU A 117 -7.61 -8.69 15.76
C LEU A 117 -8.19 -9.34 14.51
N ARG A 118 -9.22 -8.72 13.94
CA ARG A 118 -9.88 -9.17 12.71
C ARG A 118 -9.49 -8.22 11.58
N ILE A 119 -8.95 -8.75 10.50
CA ILE A 119 -8.39 -7.97 9.39
C ILE A 119 -9.18 -8.31 8.13
N GLN A 120 -9.67 -7.27 7.47
CA GLN A 120 -10.25 -7.37 6.14
C GLN A 120 -9.33 -6.65 5.15
N VAL A 121 -8.92 -7.35 4.11
CA VAL A 121 -8.08 -6.84 3.04
C VAL A 121 -8.95 -6.42 1.86
N VAL A 122 -8.62 -5.26 1.28
CA VAL A 122 -9.14 -4.82 -0.03
C VAL A 122 -8.00 -4.23 -0.85
N ARG A 123 -8.11 -4.24 -2.19
CA ARG A 123 -7.09 -3.61 -3.03
C ARG A 123 -7.14 -2.09 -2.91
N ALA A 124 -5.97 -1.45 -2.82
CA ALA A 124 -5.85 0.01 -2.83
C ALA A 124 -6.24 0.61 -4.19
N GLN A 125 -5.75 0.02 -5.29
CA GLN A 125 -6.12 0.41 -6.66
C GLN A 125 -7.47 -0.20 -7.05
N SER A 126 -8.47 0.66 -7.26
CA SER A 126 -9.83 0.26 -7.66
C SER A 126 -10.17 0.58 -9.12
N ASN A 127 -9.26 1.23 -9.86
CA ASN A 127 -9.48 1.60 -11.26
C ASN A 127 -9.57 0.35 -12.16
N ALA A 128 -10.77 0.10 -12.66
CA ALA A 128 -11.04 -1.05 -13.55
C ALA A 128 -10.28 -0.97 -14.88
N ALA A 129 -10.03 0.23 -15.41
CA ALA A 129 -9.27 0.40 -16.65
C ALA A 129 -7.81 -0.03 -16.47
N PHE A 130 -7.19 0.32 -15.34
CA PHE A 130 -5.84 -0.16 -15.00
C PHE A 130 -5.78 -1.68 -14.95
N TRP A 131 -6.69 -2.32 -14.23
CA TRP A 131 -6.68 -3.79 -14.11
C TRP A 131 -6.99 -4.50 -15.43
N LYS A 132 -7.85 -3.90 -16.27
CA LYS A 132 -8.09 -4.36 -17.64
C LYS A 132 -6.81 -4.28 -18.46
N GLU A 133 -6.06 -3.20 -18.37
CA GLU A 133 -4.80 -3.03 -19.08
C GLU A 133 -3.75 -4.06 -18.62
N VAL A 134 -3.59 -4.27 -17.30
CA VAL A 134 -2.71 -5.32 -16.77
C VAL A 134 -3.09 -6.70 -17.32
N HIS A 135 -4.39 -7.00 -17.40
CA HIS A 135 -4.87 -8.27 -17.92
C HIS A 135 -4.58 -8.46 -19.41
N VAL A 136 -4.82 -7.43 -20.23
CA VAL A 136 -4.69 -7.51 -21.70
C VAL A 136 -3.23 -7.40 -22.14
N ASN A 137 -2.46 -6.50 -21.53
CA ASN A 137 -1.10 -6.15 -21.97
C ASN A 137 0.00 -6.79 -21.12
N HIS A 138 -0.35 -7.58 -20.11
CA HIS A 138 0.58 -8.12 -19.10
C HIS A 138 1.36 -7.01 -18.37
N GLY A 139 0.73 -5.86 -18.21
CA GLY A 139 1.25 -4.74 -17.45
C GLY A 139 0.50 -3.45 -17.71
N ALA A 140 0.66 -2.50 -16.80
CA ALA A 140 0.12 -1.16 -16.93
C ALA A 140 0.97 -0.21 -16.09
N THR A 141 1.03 1.04 -16.53
CA THR A 141 1.67 2.15 -15.82
C THR A 141 0.67 3.27 -15.66
N MET A 142 0.67 3.90 -14.50
CA MET A 142 -0.10 5.10 -14.23
C MET A 142 0.81 6.17 -13.63
N SER A 143 0.37 7.41 -13.73
CA SER A 143 1.00 8.54 -13.07
C SER A 143 -0.06 9.44 -12.46
N GLY A 144 0.28 10.08 -11.35
CA GLY A 144 -0.57 11.07 -10.69
C GLY A 144 0.17 11.77 -9.56
N THR A 145 -0.41 12.85 -9.08
CA THR A 145 0.07 13.56 -7.89
C THR A 145 -0.25 12.76 -6.63
N ALA A 146 0.45 13.06 -5.53
CA ALA A 146 0.16 12.44 -4.24
C ALA A 146 -1.29 12.69 -3.76
N VAL A 147 -1.86 13.85 -4.10
CA VAL A 147 -3.24 14.23 -3.76
C VAL A 147 -4.26 13.41 -4.56
N GLU A 148 -4.01 13.17 -5.86
CA GLU A 148 -4.88 12.35 -6.71
C GLU A 148 -4.89 10.90 -6.23
N LEU A 149 -3.70 10.30 -6.03
CA LEU A 149 -3.58 8.93 -5.52
C LEU A 149 -4.22 8.79 -4.13
N ALA A 150 -4.04 9.77 -3.24
CA ALA A 150 -4.71 9.79 -1.94
C ALA A 150 -6.23 9.85 -2.07
N THR A 151 -6.76 10.62 -3.03
CA THR A 151 -8.20 10.72 -3.26
C THR A 151 -8.79 9.40 -3.78
N GLU A 152 -8.06 8.69 -4.62
CA GLU A 152 -8.49 7.38 -5.15
C GLU A 152 -8.64 6.30 -4.07
N LEU A 153 -7.86 6.36 -2.99
CA LEU A 153 -7.98 5.43 -1.85
C LEU A 153 -9.34 5.48 -1.15
N LYS A 154 -10.14 6.54 -1.37
CA LYS A 154 -11.50 6.62 -0.82
C LYS A 154 -12.43 5.56 -1.41
N ALA A 155 -12.29 5.25 -2.69
CA ALA A 155 -13.19 4.34 -3.39
C ALA A 155 -13.23 2.93 -2.77
N PRO A 156 -12.09 2.23 -2.54
CA PRO A 156 -12.13 0.90 -1.91
C PRO A 156 -12.62 0.95 -0.46
N ILE A 157 -12.30 2.00 0.30
CA ILE A 157 -12.82 2.19 1.67
C ILE A 157 -14.34 2.32 1.65
N ALA A 158 -14.88 3.24 0.84
CA ALA A 158 -16.31 3.51 0.75
C ALA A 158 -17.08 2.28 0.25
N HIS A 159 -16.53 1.58 -0.75
CA HIS A 159 -17.12 0.35 -1.26
C HIS A 159 -17.27 -0.69 -0.15
N LYS A 160 -16.18 -1.00 0.58
CA LYS A 160 -16.24 -2.01 1.65
C LYS A 160 -17.10 -1.54 2.83
N ALA A 161 -17.06 -0.25 3.16
CA ALA A 161 -17.90 0.35 4.20
C ALA A 161 -19.40 0.24 3.88
N GLY A 162 -19.78 0.26 2.59
CA GLY A 162 -21.18 0.12 2.14
C GLY A 162 -21.70 -1.31 2.14
N LEU A 163 -20.81 -2.31 2.17
CA LEU A 163 -21.17 -3.73 2.23
C LEU A 163 -21.35 -4.24 3.67
N LEU A 164 -20.86 -3.49 4.66
CA LEU A 164 -20.78 -3.93 6.06
C LEU A 164 -21.65 -3.04 6.98
N PRO A 165 -22.53 -3.62 7.81
CA PRO A 165 -23.20 -2.92 8.89
C PRO A 165 -22.23 -2.20 9.86
N PRO A 166 -22.60 -1.04 10.42
CA PRO A 166 -21.74 -0.29 11.34
C PRO A 166 -21.17 -1.09 12.51
N ALA A 167 -21.96 -2.00 13.10
CA ALA A 167 -21.53 -2.82 14.23
C ALA A 167 -20.39 -3.80 13.87
N GLN A 168 -20.38 -4.31 12.63
CA GLN A 168 -19.33 -5.19 12.14
C GLN A 168 -18.06 -4.40 11.80
N ARG A 169 -18.19 -3.24 11.17
CA ARG A 169 -17.03 -2.38 10.80
C ARG A 169 -16.17 -2.04 12.02
N GLY A 170 -16.80 -1.72 13.15
CA GLY A 170 -16.08 -1.39 14.39
C GLY A 170 -15.20 -2.51 14.95
N GLN A 171 -15.36 -3.75 14.46
CA GLN A 171 -14.57 -4.91 14.87
C GLN A 171 -13.42 -5.21 13.90
N LEU A 172 -13.38 -4.55 12.74
CA LEU A 172 -12.45 -4.86 11.64
C LEU A 172 -11.38 -3.78 11.50
N VAL A 173 -10.14 -4.22 11.34
CA VAL A 173 -9.09 -3.41 10.72
C VAL A 173 -9.20 -3.56 9.21
N LEU A 174 -9.34 -2.43 8.50
CA LEU A 174 -9.35 -2.42 7.05
C LEU A 174 -7.93 -2.23 6.51
N ALA A 175 -7.42 -3.21 5.79
CA ALA A 175 -6.10 -3.19 5.16
C ALA A 175 -6.24 -2.94 3.64
N LEU A 176 -5.84 -1.76 3.18
CA LEU A 176 -5.73 -1.44 1.76
C LEU A 176 -4.41 -2.01 1.22
N SER A 177 -4.49 -3.13 0.52
CA SER A 177 -3.34 -3.78 -0.09
C SER A 177 -2.88 -3.04 -1.34
N ALA A 178 -1.66 -2.53 -1.29
CA ALA A 178 -0.94 -1.87 -2.38
C ALA A 178 0.34 -2.63 -2.76
N LEU A 179 0.43 -3.94 -2.43
CA LEU A 179 1.57 -4.81 -2.78
C LEU A 179 1.93 -4.72 -4.27
N HIS A 180 0.91 -4.66 -5.13
CA HIS A 180 1.07 -4.63 -6.58
C HIS A 180 0.90 -3.24 -7.19
N THR A 181 0.71 -2.21 -6.37
CA THR A 181 0.54 -0.83 -6.80
C THR A 181 1.30 0.10 -5.83
N PRO A 182 2.63 -0.02 -5.74
CA PRO A 182 3.43 0.61 -4.67
C PRO A 182 3.41 2.15 -4.70
N GLY A 183 2.94 2.77 -5.79
CA GLY A 183 2.73 4.22 -5.85
C GLY A 183 1.82 4.76 -4.73
N TYR A 184 0.81 3.97 -4.30
CA TYR A 184 -0.10 4.40 -3.23
C TYR A 184 0.56 4.45 -1.85
N VAL A 185 1.61 3.66 -1.61
CA VAL A 185 2.26 3.55 -0.28
C VAL A 185 3.48 4.45 -0.12
N LEU A 186 3.74 5.35 -1.08
CA LEU A 186 4.75 6.37 -0.86
C LEU A 186 4.30 7.33 0.25
N GLY A 187 5.25 7.81 1.05
CA GLY A 187 4.98 8.60 2.26
C GLY A 187 4.06 9.79 2.01
N ASP A 188 4.33 10.54 0.94
CA ASP A 188 3.54 11.70 0.50
C ASP A 188 2.06 11.35 0.28
N VAL A 189 1.75 10.18 -0.29
CA VAL A 189 0.35 9.78 -0.53
C VAL A 189 -0.34 9.52 0.80
N ALA A 190 0.30 8.79 1.71
CA ALA A 190 -0.26 8.50 3.03
C ALA A 190 -0.44 9.77 3.87
N GLU A 191 0.50 10.72 3.77
CA GLU A 191 0.39 12.04 4.40
C GLU A 191 -0.78 12.85 3.83
N LYS A 192 -0.86 13.02 2.51
CA LYS A 192 -1.96 13.74 1.85
C LYS A 192 -3.31 13.08 2.13
N PHE A 193 -3.35 11.76 2.23
CA PHE A 193 -4.58 11.07 2.64
C PHE A 193 -5.01 11.49 4.05
N ARG A 194 -4.10 11.45 5.03
CA ARG A 194 -4.44 11.85 6.41
C ARG A 194 -4.88 13.31 6.48
N GLU A 195 -4.18 14.21 5.80
CA GLU A 195 -4.48 15.65 5.77
C GLU A 195 -5.88 15.93 5.19
N HIS A 196 -6.22 15.34 4.04
CA HIS A 196 -7.43 15.70 3.30
C HIS A 196 -8.63 14.79 3.60
N HIS A 197 -8.38 13.52 3.94
CA HIS A 197 -9.41 12.48 4.02
C HIS A 197 -9.39 11.70 5.34
N GLY A 198 -8.46 11.94 6.26
CA GLY A 198 -8.34 11.20 7.52
C GLY A 198 -9.61 11.26 8.39
N ALA A 199 -10.19 12.46 8.55
CA ALA A 199 -11.45 12.63 9.30
C ALA A 199 -12.63 11.89 8.64
N TRP A 200 -12.70 11.91 7.31
CA TRP A 200 -13.69 11.15 6.55
C TRP A 200 -13.47 9.64 6.71
N ALA A 201 -12.24 9.17 6.64
CA ALA A 201 -11.91 7.76 6.77
C ALA A 201 -12.25 7.24 8.18
N GLY A 202 -11.96 8.02 9.23
CA GLY A 202 -12.35 7.71 10.60
C GLY A 202 -13.88 7.61 10.80
N SER A 203 -14.66 8.42 10.08
CA SER A 203 -16.13 8.36 10.17
C SER A 203 -16.75 7.14 9.47
N MET A 204 -15.97 6.37 8.70
CA MET A 204 -16.42 5.11 8.11
C MET A 204 -16.64 4.02 9.18
N GLY A 205 -16.12 4.20 10.40
CA GLY A 205 -16.42 3.34 11.54
C GLY A 205 -15.67 2.01 11.56
N PHE A 206 -14.59 1.88 10.79
CA PHE A 206 -13.63 0.78 10.98
C PHE A 206 -12.82 1.00 12.27
N ARG A 207 -12.30 -0.08 12.85
CA ARG A 207 -11.42 0.01 14.03
C ARG A 207 -10.19 0.85 13.74
N GLU A 208 -9.52 0.52 12.64
CA GLU A 208 -8.37 1.24 12.07
C GLU A 208 -8.37 1.04 10.55
N ILE A 209 -7.79 1.97 9.82
CA ILE A 209 -7.59 1.86 8.37
C ILE A 209 -6.10 1.98 8.09
N TRP A 210 -5.56 0.97 7.42
CA TRP A 210 -4.15 0.88 7.07
C TRP A 210 -3.94 0.76 5.58
N LEU A 211 -2.88 1.38 5.08
CA LEU A 211 -2.39 1.24 3.73
C LEU A 211 -1.13 0.38 3.78
N VAL A 212 -1.14 -0.75 3.09
CA VAL A 212 -0.15 -1.81 3.24
C VAL A 212 0.60 -2.03 1.94
N GLY A 213 1.88 -1.70 1.95
CA GLY A 213 2.80 -1.88 0.83
C GLY A 213 3.64 -3.14 0.92
N PRO A 214 4.52 -3.35 -0.08
CA PRO A 214 5.39 -4.53 -0.14
C PRO A 214 6.60 -4.39 0.79
N GLY A 215 6.33 -4.22 2.09
CA GLY A 215 7.32 -4.00 3.14
C GLY A 215 6.72 -3.29 4.35
N VAL A 216 7.34 -3.47 5.51
CA VAL A 216 6.88 -2.89 6.78
C VAL A 216 7.06 -1.37 6.76
N GLU A 217 8.14 -0.88 6.15
CA GLU A 217 8.45 0.54 5.94
C GLU A 217 7.53 1.26 4.95
N LEU A 218 6.81 0.51 4.11
CA LEU A 218 5.78 1.01 3.18
C LEU A 218 4.37 0.71 3.67
N THR A 219 4.20 0.61 4.99
CA THR A 219 2.90 0.34 5.61
C THR A 219 2.56 1.47 6.58
N HIS A 220 1.40 2.10 6.38
CA HIS A 220 1.00 3.34 7.03
C HIS A 220 -0.40 3.26 7.60
N ARG A 221 -0.59 3.79 8.80
CA ARG A 221 -1.93 4.04 9.33
C ARG A 221 -2.53 5.29 8.68
N LEU A 222 -3.80 5.21 8.33
CA LEU A 222 -4.58 6.29 7.71
C LEU A 222 -5.63 6.88 8.66
N ALA A 223 -6.29 6.04 9.46
CA ALA A 223 -7.27 6.44 10.48
C ALA A 223 -7.26 5.44 11.66
#